data_AF-A0A088EZH4-F1
#
_entry.id   AF-A0A088EZH4-F1
#
_cell.length_a   1.000
_cell.length_b   1.000
_cell.length_c   1.000
_cell.angle_alpha   90.00
_cell.angle_beta   90.00
_cell.angle_gamma   90.00
#
_symmetry.space_group_name_H-M   'P 1'
#
loop_
_entity.id
_entity.type
_entity.pdbx_description
1 polymer ?
#
loop_
_entity_poly.entity_id
_entity_poly.type
_entity_poly.pdbx_seq_one_letter_code
_entity_poly.pdbx_strand_id
1 'polypeptide(L)'
;MKKPIMITQLPKRILKPPLSASAQIEHQYRLLHAMAKNRVKQRYYSFLSPSKGNGVSYSAVVCDGQNDVLRVSLAYMAIYECYLFALGLPSNFSTEQIIVHGADKSQFIPYQGYANNGPLYYDYELAVPANTEREEYRQRILNDLNEHFQLDVRIEQLSIVKGSQRIITKDGESVELIWQEQPMMIMKSKARKITEPVAQRLAARS
;
A
#
# COMPACT_ATOMS: atom_id res chain seq x y z
N MET A 1 34.31 -3.46 -52.76
CA MET A 1 34.13 -3.16 -51.31
C MET A 1 32.66 -3.30 -50.93
N LYS A 2 32.32 -4.27 -50.07
CA LYS A 2 31.04 -4.38 -49.35
C LYS A 2 31.39 -4.60 -47.87
N LYS A 3 30.86 -3.78 -46.96
CA LYS A 3 31.10 -3.88 -45.51
C LYS A 3 30.53 -5.19 -44.96
N PRO A 4 31.18 -5.89 -44.01
CA PRO A 4 30.54 -6.99 -43.31
C PRO A 4 29.53 -6.40 -42.31
N ILE A 5 28.26 -6.75 -42.47
CA ILE A 5 27.21 -6.46 -41.49
C ILE A 5 27.32 -7.54 -40.42
N MET A 6 27.75 -7.16 -39.22
CA MET A 6 27.78 -8.04 -38.07
C MET A 6 26.37 -8.08 -37.47
N ILE A 7 25.63 -9.17 -37.72
CA ILE A 7 24.33 -9.43 -37.08
C ILE A 7 24.63 -10.17 -35.77
N THR A 8 24.51 -9.48 -34.64
CA THR A 8 24.47 -10.12 -33.33
C THR A 8 23.11 -10.78 -33.14
N GLN A 9 23.08 -12.11 -33.11
CA GLN A 9 21.89 -12.84 -32.67
C GLN A 9 21.77 -12.70 -31.15
N LEU A 10 20.75 -11.98 -30.69
CA LEU A 10 20.38 -11.94 -29.29
C LEU A 10 19.95 -13.35 -28.84
N PRO A 11 20.33 -13.77 -27.61
CA PRO A 11 19.92 -15.08 -27.10
C PRO A 11 18.39 -15.14 -27.05
N LYS A 12 17.82 -16.25 -27.53
CA LYS A 12 16.41 -16.58 -27.31
C LYS A 12 16.16 -16.50 -25.80
N ARG A 13 15.47 -15.45 -25.35
CA ARG A 13 14.90 -15.41 -24.01
C ARG A 13 13.95 -16.60 -23.92
N ILE A 14 14.37 -17.63 -23.18
CA ILE A 14 13.44 -18.59 -22.63
C ILE A 14 12.61 -17.78 -21.64
N LEU A 15 11.49 -17.24 -22.12
CA LEU A 15 10.39 -16.84 -21.26
C LEU A 15 10.02 -18.10 -20.50
N LYS A 16 10.41 -18.18 -19.23
CA LYS A 16 9.78 -19.11 -18.29
C LYS A 16 8.28 -18.84 -18.41
N PRO A 17 7.44 -19.84 -18.71
CA PRO A 17 6.02 -19.61 -18.74
C PRO A 17 5.62 -19.05 -17.37
N PRO A 18 4.87 -17.95 -17.31
CA PRO A 18 4.23 -17.57 -16.05
C PRO A 18 3.43 -18.77 -15.57
N LEU A 19 3.37 -18.95 -14.25
CA LEU A 19 2.39 -19.82 -13.59
C LEU A 19 1.08 -19.80 -14.38
N SER A 20 0.56 -20.96 -14.73
CA SER A 20 -0.54 -21.08 -15.70
C SER A 20 -1.64 -20.08 -15.36
N ALA A 21 -1.99 -19.22 -16.33
CA ALA A 21 -3.00 -18.19 -16.15
C ALA A 21 -4.32 -18.77 -15.59
N SER A 22 -4.59 -20.05 -15.86
CA SER A 22 -5.70 -20.81 -15.28
C SER A 22 -5.67 -20.90 -13.75
N ALA A 23 -4.51 -21.13 -13.12
CA ALA A 23 -4.39 -21.23 -11.67
C ALA A 23 -4.57 -19.86 -10.98
N GLN A 24 -4.08 -18.78 -11.60
CA GLN A 24 -4.29 -17.42 -11.11
C GLN A 24 -5.75 -16.99 -11.22
N ILE A 25 -6.41 -17.29 -12.34
CA ILE A 25 -7.83 -17.01 -12.57
C ILE A 25 -8.70 -17.78 -11.57
N GLU A 26 -8.47 -19.09 -11.40
CA GLU A 26 -9.25 -19.93 -10.49
C GLU A 26 -9.08 -19.50 -9.00
N HIS A 27 -7.89 -19.02 -8.65
CA HIS A 27 -7.62 -18.43 -7.34
C HIS A 27 -8.34 -17.08 -7.15
N GLN A 28 -8.32 -16.19 -8.15
CA GLN A 28 -9.06 -14.92 -8.14
C GLN A 28 -10.57 -15.13 -7.99
N TYR A 29 -11.14 -16.09 -8.74
CA TYR A 29 -12.55 -16.45 -8.61
C TYR A 29 -12.90 -16.98 -7.22
N ARG A 30 -12.04 -17.82 -6.62
CA ARG A 30 -12.23 -18.30 -5.24
C ARG A 30 -12.19 -17.17 -4.21
N LEU A 31 -11.28 -16.20 -4.36
CA LEU A 31 -11.20 -15.04 -3.46
C LEU A 31 -12.44 -14.15 -3.59
N LEU A 32 -12.88 -13.84 -4.81
CA LEU A 32 -14.11 -13.08 -5.05
C LEU A 32 -15.34 -13.78 -4.46
N HIS A 33 -15.41 -15.12 -4.55
CA HIS A 33 -16.46 -15.92 -3.94
C HIS A 33 -16.40 -15.96 -2.40
N ALA A 34 -15.21 -15.99 -1.81
CA ALA A 34 -15.03 -15.97 -0.36
C ALA A 34 -15.45 -14.61 0.22
N MET A 35 -15.06 -13.51 -0.43
CA MET A 35 -15.49 -12.17 -0.05
C MET A 35 -17.01 -11.99 -0.21
N ALA A 36 -17.60 -12.61 -1.24
CA ALA A 36 -19.05 -12.58 -1.44
C ALA A 36 -19.89 -13.09 -0.26
N LYS A 37 -19.37 -14.01 0.55
CA LYS A 37 -20.10 -14.56 1.70
C LYS A 37 -20.23 -13.59 2.87
N ASN A 38 -19.32 -12.65 3.00
CA ASN A 38 -19.30 -11.67 4.11
C ASN A 38 -19.92 -10.32 3.71
N ARG A 39 -20.58 -10.24 2.56
CA ARG A 39 -21.10 -8.99 2.03
C ARG A 39 -22.28 -8.46 2.84
N VAL A 40 -22.23 -7.17 3.13
CA VAL A 40 -23.37 -6.43 3.66
C VAL A 40 -24.44 -6.34 2.57
N LYS A 41 -25.72 -6.52 2.93
CA LYS A 41 -26.85 -6.48 1.97
C LYS A 41 -27.09 -5.10 1.33
N GLN A 42 -26.41 -4.07 1.79
CA GLN A 42 -26.60 -2.69 1.31
C GLN A 42 -26.01 -2.51 -0.09
N ARG A 43 -26.58 -1.59 -0.88
CA ARG A 43 -26.09 -1.26 -2.24
C ARG A 43 -24.72 -0.58 -2.21
N TYR A 44 -24.47 0.21 -1.17
CA TYR A 44 -23.24 0.93 -0.94
C TYR A 44 -22.71 0.59 0.44
N TYR A 45 -21.44 0.23 0.53
CA TYR A 45 -20.81 -0.19 1.77
C TYR A 45 -19.29 -0.10 1.64
N SER A 46 -18.60 -0.05 2.77
CA SER A 46 -17.19 -0.41 2.87
C SER A 46 -17.01 -1.48 3.94
N PHE A 47 -16.08 -2.40 3.71
CA PHE A 47 -15.79 -3.48 4.62
C PHE A 47 -14.31 -3.82 4.57
N LEU A 48 -13.68 -3.91 5.74
CA LEU A 48 -12.28 -4.28 5.92
C LEU A 48 -12.19 -5.43 6.91
N SER A 49 -11.45 -6.48 6.56
CA SER A 49 -11.23 -7.61 7.46
C SER A 49 -9.85 -8.26 7.29
N PRO A 50 -9.32 -8.91 8.34
CA PRO A 50 -8.11 -9.71 8.22
C PRO A 50 -8.31 -10.83 7.20
N SER A 51 -7.38 -10.96 6.27
CA SER A 51 -7.42 -12.01 5.25
C SER A 51 -7.08 -13.36 5.87
N LYS A 52 -7.89 -14.37 5.57
CA LYS A 52 -7.67 -15.77 5.98
C LYS A 52 -6.95 -16.59 4.90
N GLY A 53 -6.77 -16.00 3.71
CA GLY A 53 -6.16 -16.67 2.57
C GLY A 53 -4.64 -16.67 2.62
N ASN A 54 -4.01 -17.47 1.76
CA ASN A 54 -2.57 -17.50 1.49
C ASN A 54 -2.30 -17.17 0.02
N GLY A 55 -2.99 -16.13 -0.46
CA GLY A 55 -3.12 -15.81 -1.88
C GLY A 55 -2.00 -14.97 -2.47
N VAL A 56 -2.23 -14.45 -3.68
CA VAL A 56 -1.44 -13.36 -4.25
C VAL A 56 -2.26 -12.08 -4.09
N SER A 57 -1.61 -10.99 -3.67
CA SER A 57 -2.25 -9.68 -3.51
C SER A 57 -2.82 -9.21 -4.84
N TYR A 58 -4.03 -8.66 -4.83
CA TYR A 58 -4.61 -8.04 -6.03
C TYR A 58 -5.54 -6.89 -5.70
N SER A 59 -5.70 -5.98 -6.66
CA SER A 59 -6.70 -4.92 -6.62
C SER A 59 -7.54 -4.94 -7.90
N ALA A 60 -8.83 -4.64 -7.78
CA ALA A 60 -9.76 -4.58 -8.90
C ALA A 60 -10.76 -3.45 -8.71
N VAL A 61 -11.12 -2.80 -9.82
CA VAL A 61 -12.21 -1.81 -9.89
C VAL A 61 -13.15 -2.26 -10.99
N VAL A 62 -14.38 -2.59 -10.63
CA VAL A 62 -15.37 -3.18 -11.53
C VAL A 62 -16.64 -2.35 -11.47
N CYS A 63 -17.10 -1.87 -12.62
CA CYS A 63 -18.38 -1.19 -12.75
C CYS A 63 -19.48 -2.21 -13.11
N ASP A 64 -20.51 -2.28 -12.28
CA ASP A 64 -21.73 -3.05 -12.53
C ASP A 64 -22.82 -2.10 -13.04
N GLY A 65 -22.89 -1.97 -14.37
CA GLY A 65 -23.83 -1.06 -15.04
C GLY A 65 -25.30 -1.44 -14.86
N GLN A 66 -25.63 -2.67 -14.48
CA GLN A 66 -27.02 -3.08 -14.22
C GLN A 66 -27.50 -2.56 -12.86
N ASN A 67 -26.60 -2.47 -11.89
CA ASN A 67 -26.92 -2.09 -10.52
C ASN A 67 -26.51 -0.66 -10.16
N ASP A 68 -25.89 0.08 -11.09
CA ASP A 68 -25.34 1.43 -10.87
C ASP A 68 -24.32 1.47 -9.71
N VAL A 69 -23.45 0.45 -9.65
CA VAL A 69 -22.45 0.32 -8.59
C VAL A 69 -21.05 0.19 -9.17
N LEU A 70 -20.12 0.98 -8.65
CA LEU A 70 -18.69 0.77 -8.77
C LEU A 70 -18.19 -0.04 -7.56
N ARG A 71 -17.55 -1.18 -7.82
CA ARG A 71 -16.96 -2.05 -6.80
C ARG A 71 -15.44 -1.97 -6.85
N VAL A 72 -14.84 -1.68 -5.71
CA VAL A 72 -13.40 -1.70 -5.50
C VAL A 72 -13.07 -2.83 -4.54
N SER A 73 -12.15 -3.71 -4.94
CA SER A 73 -11.70 -4.84 -4.12
C SER A 73 -10.18 -4.79 -4.00
N LEU A 74 -9.68 -4.76 -2.77
CA LEU A 74 -8.28 -4.94 -2.42
C LEU A 74 -8.19 -6.22 -1.61
N ALA A 75 -7.59 -7.27 -2.16
CA ALA A 75 -7.60 -8.58 -1.53
C ALA A 75 -6.18 -9.04 -1.24
N TYR A 76 -6.02 -9.64 -0.07
CA TYR A 76 -4.76 -10.17 0.42
C TYR A 76 -3.62 -9.14 0.36
N MET A 77 -3.93 -7.89 0.70
CA MET A 77 -2.95 -6.79 0.67
C MET A 77 -2.39 -6.52 2.05
N ALA A 78 -1.07 -6.30 2.12
CA ALA A 78 -0.46 -5.75 3.32
C ALA A 78 -0.98 -4.33 3.56
N ILE A 79 -0.92 -3.86 4.81
CA ILE A 79 -1.48 -2.55 5.18
C ILE A 79 -0.92 -1.42 4.29
N TYR A 80 0.41 -1.40 4.07
CA TYR A 80 1.02 -0.38 3.21
C TYR A 80 0.51 -0.44 1.76
N GLU A 81 0.25 -1.62 1.20
CA GLU A 81 -0.25 -1.78 -0.17
C GLU A 81 -1.66 -1.18 -0.33
N CYS A 82 -2.52 -1.34 0.68
CA CYS A 82 -3.82 -0.69 0.72
C CYS A 82 -3.68 0.84 0.67
N TYR A 83 -2.72 1.41 1.42
CA TYR A 83 -2.45 2.84 1.39
C TYR A 83 -1.87 3.30 0.05
N LEU A 84 -0.97 2.52 -0.58
CA LEU A 84 -0.48 2.86 -1.92
C LEU A 84 -1.64 2.99 -2.91
N PHE A 85 -2.59 2.05 -2.89
CA PHE A 85 -3.78 2.11 -3.75
C PHE A 85 -4.63 3.36 -3.46
N ALA A 86 -4.91 3.62 -2.18
CA ALA A 86 -5.74 4.75 -1.74
C ALA A 86 -5.11 6.11 -2.08
N LEU A 87 -3.78 6.22 -1.99
CA LEU A 87 -3.04 7.43 -2.33
C LEU A 87 -2.70 7.55 -3.83
N GLY A 88 -3.06 6.54 -4.64
CA GLY A 88 -2.74 6.51 -6.06
C GLY A 88 -1.27 6.36 -6.40
N LEU A 89 -0.48 5.79 -5.47
CA LEU A 89 0.92 5.46 -5.68
C LEU A 89 1.06 4.15 -6.48
N PRO A 90 2.17 3.98 -7.22
CA PRO A 90 2.38 2.78 -8.01
C PRO A 90 2.71 1.58 -7.10
N SER A 91 2.38 0.36 -7.56
CA SER A 91 2.65 -0.88 -6.79
C SER A 91 4.13 -1.19 -6.60
N ASN A 92 5.01 -0.59 -7.41
CA ASN A 92 6.46 -0.68 -7.27
C ASN A 92 7.07 0.45 -6.41
N PHE A 93 6.25 1.21 -5.68
CA PHE A 93 6.73 2.23 -4.73
C PHE A 93 7.64 1.56 -3.70
N SER A 94 8.86 2.07 -3.55
CA SER A 94 9.86 1.39 -2.73
C SER A 94 9.52 1.52 -1.24
N THR A 95 9.66 0.42 -0.51
CA THR A 95 9.44 0.39 0.95
C THR A 95 10.48 1.21 1.72
N GLU A 96 11.60 1.59 1.09
CA GLU A 96 12.56 2.56 1.60
C GLU A 96 11.99 3.98 1.58
N GLN A 97 11.02 4.25 0.71
CA GLN A 97 10.33 5.54 0.59
C GLN A 97 9.16 5.67 1.57
N ILE A 98 8.99 4.70 2.48
CA ILE A 98 7.94 4.69 3.49
C ILE A 98 8.56 4.88 4.87
N ILE A 99 8.15 5.97 5.52
CA ILE A 99 8.54 6.31 6.89
C ILE A 99 7.37 5.99 7.82
N VAL A 100 7.64 5.18 8.85
CA VAL A 100 6.66 4.82 9.88
C VAL A 100 7.04 5.50 11.19
N HIS A 101 6.11 6.26 11.76
CA HIS A 101 6.28 6.96 13.04
C HIS A 101 5.34 6.41 14.12
N GLY A 102 5.88 6.17 15.31
CA GLY A 102 5.09 5.82 16.50
C GLY A 102 4.63 4.37 16.58
N ALA A 103 5.14 3.49 15.71
CA ALA A 103 4.93 2.05 15.75
C ALA A 103 6.08 1.34 15.01
N ASP A 104 6.21 0.03 15.22
CA ASP A 104 7.22 -0.77 14.53
C ASP A 104 6.87 -0.90 13.04
N LYS A 105 7.84 -0.62 12.17
CA LYS A 105 7.73 -0.71 10.71
C LYS A 105 7.26 -2.11 10.27
N SER A 106 7.66 -3.16 11.00
CA SER A 106 7.31 -4.55 10.72
C SER A 106 5.79 -4.83 10.76
N GLN A 107 5.01 -4.01 11.46
CA GLN A 107 3.57 -4.17 11.58
C GLN A 107 2.82 -3.79 10.30
N PHE A 108 3.38 -2.87 9.52
CA PHE A 108 2.72 -2.33 8.32
C PHE A 108 3.39 -2.77 7.03
N ILE A 109 4.70 -3.00 7.07
CA ILE A 109 5.53 -3.39 5.95
C ILE A 109 6.14 -4.76 6.25
N PRO A 110 5.69 -5.82 5.56
CA PRO A 110 6.27 -7.15 5.67
C PRO A 110 7.79 -7.11 5.43
N TYR A 111 8.58 -7.62 6.38
CA TYR A 111 10.02 -7.78 6.21
C TYR A 111 10.38 -9.26 6.04
N GLN A 112 11.19 -9.59 5.03
CA GLN A 112 11.77 -10.93 4.88
C GLN A 112 12.84 -11.13 5.96
N GLY A 113 12.48 -11.70 7.11
CA GLY A 113 13.48 -12.11 8.11
C GLY A 113 12.99 -12.31 9.55
N TYR A 114 11.82 -11.81 9.94
CA TYR A 114 11.30 -12.02 11.29
C TYR A 114 10.23 -13.12 11.32
N ALA A 115 10.64 -14.26 11.88
CA ALA A 115 9.77 -15.33 12.31
C ALA A 115 9.12 -14.94 13.63
N ASN A 116 7.79 -14.87 13.64
CA ASN A 116 6.94 -15.57 14.62
C ASN A 116 5.45 -15.33 14.34
N ASN A 117 5.09 -14.22 13.68
CA ASN A 117 3.76 -14.00 13.12
C ASN A 117 3.94 -13.53 11.67
N GLY A 118 3.39 -14.26 10.71
CA GLY A 118 3.46 -13.86 9.30
C GLY A 118 2.83 -12.48 9.07
N PRO A 119 3.11 -11.84 7.93
CA PRO A 119 2.52 -10.55 7.60
C PRO A 119 0.98 -10.59 7.70
N LEU A 120 0.42 -9.57 8.37
CA LEU A 120 -1.02 -9.39 8.44
C LEU A 120 -1.52 -8.84 7.10
N TYR A 121 -2.31 -9.66 6.40
CA TYR A 121 -2.97 -9.27 5.16
C TYR A 121 -4.41 -8.89 5.44
N TYR A 122 -4.94 -8.02 4.58
CA TYR A 122 -6.30 -7.50 4.68
C TYR A 122 -7.03 -7.62 3.36
N ASP A 123 -8.33 -7.86 3.49
CA ASP A 123 -9.31 -7.79 2.42
C ASP A 123 -10.20 -6.57 2.67
N TYR A 124 -10.25 -5.67 1.68
CA TYR A 124 -11.08 -4.47 1.66
C TYR A 124 -12.01 -4.50 0.45
N GLU A 125 -13.30 -4.35 0.66
CA GLU A 125 -14.28 -4.10 -0.41
C GLU A 125 -14.98 -2.76 -0.16
N LEU A 126 -15.17 -1.99 -1.23
CA LEU A 126 -15.97 -0.77 -1.26
C LEU A 126 -16.93 -0.82 -2.44
N ALA A 127 -18.20 -0.56 -2.17
CA ALA A 127 -19.25 -0.36 -3.16
C ALA A 127 -19.77 1.07 -3.07
N VAL A 128 -19.70 1.81 -4.18
CA VAL A 128 -20.14 3.21 -4.32
C VAL A 128 -20.96 3.35 -5.61
N PRO A 129 -21.70 4.46 -5.81
CA PRO A 129 -22.37 4.72 -7.08
C PRO A 129 -21.44 4.59 -8.30
N ALA A 130 -21.96 4.15 -9.45
CA ALA A 130 -21.12 3.93 -10.64
C ALA A 130 -20.46 5.22 -11.17
N ASN A 131 -21.07 6.37 -10.89
CA ASN A 131 -20.57 7.69 -11.26
C ASN A 131 -19.58 8.29 -10.26
N THR A 132 -19.18 7.54 -9.21
CA THR A 132 -18.19 8.03 -8.24
C THR A 132 -16.83 8.20 -8.90
N GLU A 133 -16.27 9.40 -8.77
CA GLU A 133 -14.96 9.74 -9.32
C GLU A 133 -13.83 8.97 -8.63
N ARG A 134 -12.71 8.83 -9.34
CA ARG A 134 -11.56 8.07 -8.87
C ARG A 134 -11.02 8.57 -7.53
N GLU A 135 -10.85 9.88 -7.44
CA GLU A 135 -10.31 10.56 -6.28
C GLU A 135 -11.26 10.45 -5.09
N GLU A 136 -12.57 10.42 -5.34
CA GLU A 136 -13.58 10.31 -4.30
C GLU A 136 -13.54 8.93 -3.63
N TYR A 137 -13.60 7.85 -4.41
CA TYR A 137 -13.55 6.51 -3.81
C TYR A 137 -12.19 6.29 -3.13
N ARG A 138 -11.09 6.79 -3.70
CA ARG A 138 -9.75 6.70 -3.10
C ARG A 138 -9.68 7.40 -1.75
N GLN A 139 -10.25 8.59 -1.64
CA GLN A 139 -10.31 9.32 -0.38
C GLN A 139 -11.17 8.59 0.66
N ARG A 140 -12.28 7.97 0.25
CA ARG A 140 -13.09 7.12 1.15
C ARG A 140 -12.27 5.94 1.68
N ILE A 141 -11.56 5.22 0.81
CA ILE A 141 -10.67 4.13 1.21
C ILE A 141 -9.62 4.65 2.20
N LEU A 142 -8.95 5.77 1.89
CA LEU A 142 -7.95 6.35 2.76
C LEU A 142 -8.51 6.68 4.15
N ASN A 143 -9.71 7.24 4.22
CA ASN A 143 -10.39 7.55 5.48
C ASN A 143 -10.70 6.28 6.27
N ASP A 144 -11.26 5.26 5.63
CA ASP A 144 -11.58 3.98 6.26
C ASP A 144 -10.33 3.30 6.82
N LEU A 145 -9.23 3.28 6.04
CA LEU A 145 -7.95 2.74 6.49
C LEU A 145 -7.40 3.54 7.67
N ASN A 146 -7.39 4.88 7.59
CA ASN A 146 -6.89 5.77 8.63
C ASN A 146 -7.68 5.63 9.94
N GLU A 147 -8.99 5.38 9.85
CA GLU A 147 -9.85 5.11 11.01
C GLU A 147 -9.58 3.70 11.57
N HIS A 148 -9.60 2.67 10.72
CA HIS A 148 -9.43 1.29 11.16
C HIS A 148 -8.06 1.03 11.80
N PHE A 149 -7.00 1.52 11.17
CA PHE A 149 -5.62 1.32 11.63
C PHE A 149 -5.15 2.39 12.62
N GLN A 150 -5.97 3.40 12.89
CA GLN A 150 -5.59 4.55 13.72
C GLN A 150 -4.30 5.21 13.22
N LEU A 151 -4.20 5.37 11.90
CA LEU A 151 -3.07 6.01 11.24
C LEU A 151 -3.48 7.36 10.64
N ASP A 152 -2.52 8.24 10.51
CA ASP A 152 -2.52 9.40 9.65
C ASP A 152 -1.46 9.13 8.56
N VAL A 153 -1.92 8.83 7.35
CA VAL A 153 -1.05 8.50 6.22
C VAL A 153 -1.15 9.57 5.14
N ARG A 154 0.01 10.08 4.71
CA ARG A 154 0.11 11.15 3.71
C ARG A 154 1.36 11.02 2.85
N ILE A 155 1.38 11.74 1.74
CA ILE A 155 2.56 11.87 0.86
C ILE A 155 3.20 13.23 1.12
N GLU A 156 4.50 13.23 1.32
CA GLU A 156 5.32 14.45 1.42
C GLU A 156 6.47 14.39 0.40
N GLN A 157 6.82 15.54 -0.18
CA GLN A 157 8.06 15.67 -0.94
C GLN A 157 9.18 16.01 0.02
N LEU A 158 10.14 15.09 0.18
CA LEU A 158 11.27 15.28 1.08
C LEU A 158 12.57 15.40 0.29
N SER A 159 13.43 16.33 0.70
CA SER A 159 14.81 16.40 0.25
C SER A 159 15.63 15.30 0.93
N ILE A 160 16.14 14.36 0.13
CA ILE A 160 16.95 13.23 0.61
C ILE A 160 18.35 13.29 0.02
N VAL A 161 19.33 12.83 0.79
CA VAL A 161 20.71 12.69 0.31
C VAL A 161 20.79 11.46 -0.60
N LYS A 162 21.16 11.67 -1.86
CA LYS A 162 21.34 10.58 -2.85
C LYS A 162 22.77 10.16 -3.03
N GLY A 163 23.70 11.03 -2.65
CA GLY A 163 25.10 10.75 -2.77
C GLY A 163 25.92 11.84 -2.11
N SER A 164 27.22 11.65 -2.18
CA SER A 164 28.17 12.65 -1.76
C SER A 164 29.33 12.67 -2.74
N GLN A 165 29.92 13.85 -2.90
CA GLN A 165 31.08 14.05 -3.75
C GLN A 165 32.19 14.69 -2.93
N ARG A 166 33.41 14.18 -3.08
CA ARG A 166 34.59 14.82 -2.48
C ARG A 166 34.94 16.07 -3.27
N ILE A 167 35.17 17.15 -2.55
CA ILE A 167 35.60 18.44 -3.10
C ILE A 167 36.90 18.83 -2.43
N ILE A 168 37.90 19.19 -3.23
CA ILE A 168 39.17 19.72 -2.74
C ILE A 168 39.04 21.23 -2.71
N THR A 169 39.09 21.80 -1.51
CA THR A 169 39.06 23.24 -1.28
C THR A 169 40.44 23.75 -0.89
N LYS A 170 40.63 25.08 -0.86
CA LYS A 170 41.91 25.68 -0.44
C LYS A 170 42.28 25.35 1.01
N ASP A 171 41.31 24.97 1.83
CA ASP A 171 41.46 24.64 3.25
C ASP A 171 41.51 23.11 3.51
N GLY A 172 41.45 22.27 2.47
CA GLY A 172 41.54 20.81 2.56
C GLY A 172 40.43 20.05 1.83
N GLU A 173 40.35 18.74 2.07
CA GLU A 173 39.28 17.88 1.53
C GLU A 173 37.97 18.10 2.30
N SER A 174 36.88 18.31 1.56
CA SER A 174 35.52 18.42 2.06
C SER A 174 34.58 17.49 1.29
N VAL A 175 33.35 17.35 1.76
CA VAL A 175 32.31 16.50 1.17
C VAL A 175 31.07 17.33 0.90
N GLU A 176 30.64 17.36 -0.36
CA GLU A 176 29.35 17.91 -0.77
C GLU A 176 28.29 16.81 -0.73
N LEU A 177 27.10 17.12 -0.22
CA LEU A 177 25.95 16.22 -0.27
C LEU A 177 25.07 16.55 -1.47
N ILE A 178 24.73 15.53 -2.24
CA ILE A 178 23.81 15.65 -3.38
C ILE A 178 22.40 15.41 -2.87
N TRP A 179 21.59 16.46 -2.86
CA TRP A 179 20.20 16.43 -2.44
C TRP A 179 19.27 16.21 -3.64
N GLN A 180 18.22 15.42 -3.43
CA GLN A 180 17.16 15.22 -4.41
C GLN A 180 15.80 15.23 -3.71
N GLU A 181 14.82 15.90 -4.30
CA GLU A 181 13.43 15.78 -3.87
C GLU A 181 12.84 14.44 -4.32
N GLN A 182 12.19 13.76 -3.39
CA GLN A 182 11.55 12.48 -3.65
C GLN A 182 10.24 12.36 -2.87
N PRO A 183 9.17 11.79 -3.48
CA PRO A 183 7.94 11.51 -2.76
C PRO A 183 8.19 10.43 -1.71
N MET A 184 7.71 10.68 -0.50
CA MET A 184 7.80 9.79 0.65
C MET A 184 6.39 9.58 1.21
N MET A 185 6.03 8.34 1.49
CA MET A 185 4.81 8.02 2.22
C MET A 185 5.11 8.04 3.72
N ILE A 186 4.43 8.92 4.45
CA ILE A 186 4.56 9.04 5.91
C ILE A 186 3.36 8.37 6.55
N MET A 187 3.59 7.31 7.32
CA MET A 187 2.57 6.61 8.11
C MET A 187 2.79 6.93 9.59
N LYS A 188 1.88 7.69 10.19
CA LYS A 188 1.99 8.10 11.59
C LYS A 188 0.87 7.49 12.42
N SER A 189 1.21 6.81 13.51
CA SER A 189 0.23 6.39 14.50
C SER A 189 -0.47 7.60 15.10
N LYS A 190 -1.79 7.63 15.05
CA LYS A 190 -2.57 8.58 15.84
C LYS A 190 -2.28 8.27 17.30
N ALA A 191 -1.76 9.24 18.04
CA ALA A 191 -1.60 9.09 19.48
C ALA A 191 -2.96 8.65 20.04
N ARG A 192 -2.97 7.55 20.82
CA ARG A 192 -4.14 7.26 21.66
C ARG A 192 -4.45 8.56 22.38
N LYS A 193 -5.62 9.15 22.14
CA LYS A 193 -6.16 10.13 23.10
C LYS A 193 -6.10 9.38 24.43
N ILE A 194 -5.19 9.78 25.30
CA ILE A 194 -5.28 9.43 26.69
C ILE A 194 -6.53 10.19 27.12
N THR A 195 -7.69 9.55 26.95
CA THR A 195 -8.86 9.91 27.70
C THR A 195 -8.44 9.60 29.13
N GLU A 196 -7.98 10.62 29.86
CA GLU A 196 -7.86 10.53 31.30
C GLU A 196 -9.18 9.91 31.79
N PRO A 197 -9.16 8.79 32.52
CA PRO A 197 -10.38 8.31 33.13
C PRO A 197 -10.85 9.42 34.07
N VAL A 198 -12.06 9.93 33.83
CA VAL A 198 -12.77 10.96 34.62
C VAL A 198 -13.01 10.54 36.10
N ALA A 199 -12.41 9.43 36.55
CA ALA A 199 -12.55 8.87 37.89
C ALA A 199 -11.66 9.53 38.97
N GLN A 200 -10.91 10.61 38.69
CA GLN A 200 -10.08 11.28 39.72
C GLN A 200 -10.37 12.78 39.94
N ARG A 201 -11.54 13.29 39.54
CA ARG A 201 -11.99 14.65 39.94
C ARG A 201 -12.96 14.69 41.13
N LEU A 202 -13.26 13.55 41.76
CA LEU A 202 -14.07 13.50 42.99
C LEU A 202 -13.28 13.20 44.27
N ALA A 203 -11.96 13.03 44.21
CA ALA A 203 -11.13 12.77 45.40
C ALA A 203 -10.38 14.03 45.94
N ALA A 204 -10.74 15.23 45.47
CA ALA A 204 -10.17 16.49 45.95
C ALA A 204 -11.23 17.47 46.51
N ARG A 205 -12.42 16.95 46.86
CA ARG A 205 -13.51 17.72 47.51
C ARG A 205 -14.27 16.87 48.54
N SER A 206 -13.55 16.09 49.35
CA SER A 206 -14.08 15.46 50.56
C SER A 206 -13.10 15.65 51.71
#